data_AF-A0A2T1KBB1-F1
#
_entry.id   AF-A0A2T1KBB1-F1
#
_cell.length_a   1.000
_cell.length_b   1.000
_cell.length_c   1.000
_cell.angle_alpha   90.00
_cell.angle_beta   90.00
_cell.angle_gamma   90.00
#
_symmetry.space_group_name_H-M   'P 1'
#
loop_
_entity.id
_entity.type
_entity.pdbx_description
1 polymer ?
#
loop_
_entity_poly.entity_id
_entity_poly.type
_entity_poly.pdbx_seq_one_letter_code
_entity_poly.pdbx_strand_id
1 'polypeptide(L)'
;MKTLAELSFEYLWLVLFAGEDVIDLDYSVKCQENLSEYFSAMTPGEKEALSAVARETQARLLAEPDEHGYTPRKLVTEEQRAFLEALASGDIFEQWG
;
A
#
# COMPACT_ATOMS: atom_id res chain seq x y z
N MET A 1 -15.45 -2.04 6.94
CA MET A 1 -14.68 -1.47 5.82
C MET A 1 -13.51 -2.35 5.34
N LYS A 2 -13.29 -3.57 5.88
CA LYS A 2 -12.11 -4.39 5.53
C LYS A 2 -11.95 -4.64 4.03
N THR A 3 -12.97 -5.18 3.36
CA THR A 3 -12.89 -5.52 1.93
C THR A 3 -12.64 -4.32 1.02
N LEU A 4 -13.23 -3.16 1.32
CA LEU A 4 -12.96 -1.95 0.54
C LEU A 4 -11.53 -1.43 0.78
N ALA A 5 -11.03 -1.50 2.01
CA ALA A 5 -9.65 -1.13 2.31
C ALA A 5 -8.65 -2.09 1.62
N GLU A 6 -8.95 -3.39 1.56
CA GLU A 6 -8.15 -4.38 0.83
C GLU A 6 -8.12 -4.08 -0.66
N LEU A 7 -9.27 -3.83 -1.28
CA LEU A 7 -9.36 -3.46 -2.69
C LEU A 7 -8.60 -2.17 -2.99
N SER A 8 -8.77 -1.13 -2.16
CA SER A 8 -8.05 0.13 -2.30
C SER A 8 -6.54 -0.05 -2.15
N PHE A 9 -6.11 -0.87 -1.20
CA PHE A 9 -4.70 -1.20 -1.02
C PHE A 9 -4.12 -1.90 -2.25
N GLU A 10 -4.80 -2.92 -2.80
CA GLU A 10 -4.37 -3.62 -4.00
C GLU A 10 -4.26 -2.67 -5.21
N TYR A 11 -5.21 -1.75 -5.35
CA TYR A 11 -5.17 -0.71 -6.39
C TYR A 11 -3.98 0.24 -6.22
N LEU A 12 -3.74 0.75 -5.00
CA LEU A 12 -2.58 1.59 -4.71
C LEU A 12 -1.27 0.86 -5.02
N TRP A 13 -1.18 -0.41 -4.63
CA TRP A 13 -0.02 -1.24 -4.90
C TRP A 13 0.24 -1.43 -6.39
N LEU A 14 -0.82 -1.69 -7.17
CA LEU A 14 -0.77 -1.81 -8.62
C LEU A 14 -0.26 -0.51 -9.26
N VAL A 15 -0.87 0.62 -8.91
CA VAL A 15 -0.59 1.91 -9.57
C VAL A 15 0.78 2.47 -9.18
N LEU A 16 1.26 2.21 -7.97
CA LEU A 16 2.55 2.73 -7.50
C LEU A 16 3.72 1.84 -7.88
N PHE A 17 3.54 0.51 -7.92
CA PHE A 17 4.67 -0.43 -7.96
C PHE A 17 4.61 -1.48 -9.06
N ALA A 18 3.52 -1.59 -9.82
CA ALA A 18 3.52 -2.48 -10.97
C ALA A 18 4.26 -1.86 -12.15
N GLY A 19 5.06 -2.67 -12.84
CA GLY A 19 5.80 -2.24 -14.03
C GLY A 19 4.93 -2.21 -15.29
N GLU A 20 5.54 -1.72 -16.38
CA GLU A 20 4.92 -1.57 -17.70
C GLU A 20 4.29 -2.87 -18.26
N ASP A 21 4.82 -4.03 -17.85
CA ASP A 21 4.27 -5.35 -18.20
C ASP A 21 2.83 -5.60 -17.68
N VAL A 22 2.38 -4.81 -16.69
CA VAL A 22 1.10 -4.99 -16.00
C VAL A 22 0.17 -3.80 -16.21
N ILE A 23 0.71 -2.58 -16.20
CA ILE A 23 -0.04 -1.34 -16.37
C ILE A 23 0.76 -0.35 -17.20
N ASP A 24 0.09 0.32 -18.12
CA ASP A 24 0.69 1.42 -18.88
C ASP A 24 1.18 2.52 -17.91
N LEU A 25 2.43 2.96 -18.10
CA LEU A 25 3.09 3.86 -17.15
C LEU A 25 2.47 5.27 -17.17
N ASP A 26 2.08 5.77 -18.34
CA ASP A 26 1.42 7.08 -18.44
C ASP A 26 0.06 7.05 -17.75
N TYR A 27 -0.67 5.94 -17.89
CA TYR A 27 -1.92 5.72 -17.18
C TYR A 27 -1.73 5.61 -15.66
N SER A 28 -0.71 4.88 -15.19
CA SER A 28 -0.44 4.77 -13.76
C SER A 28 -0.09 6.12 -13.13
N VAL A 29 0.76 6.92 -13.79
CA VAL A 29 1.10 8.29 -13.37
C VAL A 29 -0.15 9.16 -13.28
N LYS A 30 -1.01 9.12 -14.31
CA LYS A 30 -2.28 9.86 -14.29
C LYS A 30 -3.20 9.46 -13.13
N CYS A 31 -3.23 8.18 -12.77
CA CYS A 31 -3.97 7.71 -11.60
C CYS A 31 -3.39 8.25 -10.29
N GLN A 32 -2.07 8.45 -10.22
CA GLN A 32 -1.39 8.97 -9.02
C GLN A 32 -1.69 10.46 -8.76
N GLU A 33 -1.96 11.25 -9.80
CA GLU A 33 -2.21 12.71 -9.69
C GLU A 33 -3.33 13.07 -8.70
N ASN A 34 -4.33 12.18 -8.55
CA ASN A 34 -5.50 12.42 -7.68
C ASN A 34 -5.41 11.73 -6.30
N LEU A 35 -4.33 11.00 -6.01
CA LEU A 35 -4.23 10.22 -4.77
C LEU A 35 -4.26 11.08 -3.51
N SER A 36 -3.64 12.26 -3.58
CA SER A 36 -3.66 13.24 -2.51
C SER A 36 -5.08 13.66 -2.14
N GLU A 37 -5.91 14.00 -3.14
CA GLU A 37 -7.30 14.40 -2.93
C GLU A 37 -8.12 13.29 -2.28
N TYR A 38 -7.91 12.04 -2.69
CA TYR A 38 -8.58 10.90 -2.06
C TYR A 38 -8.14 10.72 -0.60
N PHE A 39 -6.85 10.82 -0.29
CA PHE A 39 -6.35 10.71 1.09
C PHE A 39 -6.84 11.84 1.99
N SER A 40 -6.93 13.08 1.48
CA SER A 40 -7.49 14.21 2.21
C SER A 40 -8.99 14.03 2.48
N ALA A 41 -9.73 13.45 1.54
CA ALA A 41 -11.18 13.24 1.65
C ALA A 41 -11.58 12.04 2.53
N MET A 42 -10.67 11.11 2.81
CA MET A 42 -10.97 9.94 3.64
C MET A 42 -11.36 10.33 5.07
N THR A 43 -12.39 9.68 5.57
CA THR A 43 -12.77 9.75 6.98
C THR A 43 -11.69 9.08 7.87
N PRO A 44 -11.63 9.41 9.17
CA PRO A 44 -10.72 8.73 10.10
C PRO A 44 -10.88 7.20 10.11
N GLY A 45 -12.11 6.70 9.97
CA GLY A 45 -12.38 5.26 9.92
C GLY A 45 -11.89 4.58 8.65
N GLU A 46 -11.89 5.28 7.52
CA GLU A 46 -11.31 4.78 6.26
C GLU A 46 -9.79 4.76 6.30
N LYS A 47 -9.18 5.83 6.84
CA LYS A 47 -7.73 5.90 7.08
C LYS A 47 -7.26 4.73 7.94
N GLU A 48 -7.92 4.50 9.08
CA GLU A 48 -7.59 3.39 9.98
C GLU A 48 -7.80 2.02 9.33
N ALA A 49 -8.87 1.84 8.54
CA ALA A 49 -9.10 0.58 7.83
C ALA A 49 -7.99 0.29 6.82
N LEU A 50 -7.53 1.31 6.09
CA LEU A 50 -6.44 1.17 5.12
C LEU A 50 -5.09 0.94 5.82
N SER A 51 -4.80 1.65 6.91
CA SER A 51 -3.62 1.40 7.76
C SER A 51 -3.60 -0.02 8.34
N ALA A 52 -4.75 -0.56 8.73
CA ALA A 52 -4.84 -1.94 9.21
C ALA A 52 -4.44 -2.95 8.13
N VAL A 53 -4.90 -2.76 6.89
CA VAL A 53 -4.51 -3.61 5.75
C VAL A 53 -3.01 -3.49 5.44
N ALA A 54 -2.45 -2.28 5.54
CA ALA A 54 -1.01 -2.06 5.38
C ALA A 54 -0.20 -2.82 6.44
N ARG A 55 -0.63 -2.79 7.71
CA ARG A 55 0.01 -3.55 8.81
C ARG A 55 -0.07 -5.06 8.59
N GLU A 56 -1.24 -5.58 8.21
CA GLU A 56 -1.43 -7.00 7.88
C GLU A 56 -0.51 -7.42 6.71
N THR A 57 -0.42 -6.58 5.68
CA THR A 57 0.41 -6.85 4.50
C THR A 57 1.89 -6.77 4.81
N GLN A 58 2.32 -5.78 5.59
CA GLN A 58 3.69 -5.64 6.05
C GLN A 58 4.11 -6.86 6.89
N ALA A 59 3.28 -7.30 7.83
CA ALA A 59 3.55 -8.49 8.63
C ALA A 59 3.71 -9.75 7.76
N ARG A 60 2.88 -9.90 6.71
CA ARG A 60 2.98 -11.01 5.77
C ARG A 60 4.22 -10.95 4.88
N LEU A 61 4.61 -9.76 4.41
CA LEU A 61 5.76 -9.58 3.52
C LEU A 61 7.11 -9.61 4.27
N LEU A 62 7.11 -9.26 5.55
CA LEU A 62 8.30 -9.24 6.40
C LEU A 62 8.40 -10.43 7.35
N ALA A 63 7.50 -11.40 7.25
CA ALA A 63 7.53 -12.60 8.07
C ALA A 63 8.85 -13.36 7.88
N GLU A 64 9.42 -13.83 8.99
CA GLU A 64 10.57 -14.73 8.96
C GLU A 64 10.22 -16.03 8.22
N PRO A 65 11.23 -16.72 7.63
CA PRO A 65 11.00 -18.00 6.98
C PRO A 65 10.36 -18.98 7.96
N ASP A 66 9.37 -19.74 7.50
CA ASP A 66 8.77 -20.79 8.32
C ASP A 66 9.74 -21.96 8.61
N GLU A 67 9.29 -22.94 9.41
CA GLU A 67 10.07 -24.14 9.77
C GLU A 67 10.55 -24.97 8.56
N HIS A 68 10.00 -24.73 7.37
CA HIS A 68 10.39 -25.35 6.10
C HIS A 68 11.35 -24.48 5.27
N GLY A 69 11.77 -23.32 5.79
CA GLY A 69 12.64 -22.37 5.12
C GLY A 69 11.93 -21.57 4.03
N TYR A 70 10.59 -21.64 3.94
CA TYR A 70 9.84 -20.80 3.02
C TYR A 70 9.77 -19.39 3.59
N THR A 71 10.63 -18.51 3.08
CA THR A 71 10.33 -17.08 3.10
C THR A 71 9.44 -16.79 1.90
N PRO A 72 8.37 -16.00 2.03
CA PRO A 72 7.84 -15.25 0.89
C PRO A 72 8.95 -14.33 0.38
N ARG A 73 9.91 -14.86 -0.39
CA ARG A 73 11.00 -14.08 -0.96
C ARG A 73 10.43 -13.21 -2.07
N LYS A 74 9.89 -12.07 -1.69
CA LYS A 74 10.05 -10.85 -2.47
C LYS A 74 10.70 -9.86 -1.51
N LEU A 75 11.96 -9.53 -1.78
CA LEU A 75 12.59 -8.34 -1.24
C LEU A 75 11.69 -7.18 -1.63
N VAL A 76 10.80 -6.79 -0.72
CA VAL A 76 10.07 -5.54 -0.79
C VAL A 76 11.14 -4.49 -1.03
N THR A 77 11.02 -3.72 -2.10
CA THR A 77 12.02 -2.67 -2.37
C THR A 77 12.01 -1.68 -1.21
N GLU A 78 13.09 -0.91 -1.02
CA GLU A 78 13.14 0.08 0.04
C GLU A 78 11.98 1.09 -0.07
N GLU A 79 11.61 1.45 -1.30
CA GLU A 79 10.47 2.31 -1.60
C GLU A 79 9.13 1.68 -1.17
N GLN A 80 8.89 0.42 -1.53
CA GLN A 80 7.68 -0.30 -1.14
C GLN A 80 7.59 -0.46 0.39
N ARG A 81 8.73 -0.67 1.06
CA ARG A 81 8.81 -0.72 2.53
C ARG A 81 8.43 0.63 3.13
N ALA A 82 9.03 1.72 2.67
CA ALA A 82 8.75 3.05 3.16
C ALA A 82 7.27 3.43 2.98
N PHE A 83 6.67 3.08 1.84
CA PHE A 83 5.24 3.26 1.61
C PHE A 83 4.38 2.47 2.61
N LEU A 84 4.68 1.18 2.81
CA LEU A 84 3.96 0.35 3.79
C LEU A 84 4.06 0.91 5.20
N GLU A 85 5.25 1.36 5.61
CA GLU A 85 5.48 1.96 6.92
C GLU A 85 4.67 3.25 7.10
N ALA A 86 4.73 4.17 6.14
CA ALA A 86 3.98 5.42 6.19
C ALA A 86 2.45 5.21 6.15
N LEU A 87 1.98 4.20 5.43
CA LEU A 87 0.55 3.85 5.38
C LEU A 87 0.09 3.14 6.67
N ALA A 88 0.94 2.29 7.24
CA ALA A 88 0.67 1.56 8.48
C ALA A 88 0.64 2.47 9.72
N SER A 89 1.53 3.48 9.77
CA SER A 89 1.57 4.51 10.82
C SER A 89 0.48 5.55 10.65
N GLY A 90 0.03 5.77 9.41
CA GLY A 90 -0.90 6.83 9.06
C GLY A 90 -0.22 8.16 8.71
N ASP A 91 1.11 8.24 8.79
CA ASP A 91 1.89 9.45 8.47
C ASP A 91 1.62 9.93 7.04
N ILE A 92 1.34 8.99 6.12
CA ILE A 92 1.00 9.31 4.74
C ILE A 92 -0.28 10.16 4.63
N PHE A 93 -1.17 10.16 5.63
CA PHE A 93 -2.37 10.97 5.61
C PHE A 93 -2.18 12.36 6.23
N GLU A 94 -1.15 12.55 7.05
CA GLU A 94 -0.85 13.83 7.70
C GLU A 94 -0.09 14.79 6.78
N GLN A 95 0.66 14.26 5.82
CA GLN A 95 1.39 15.05 4.82
C GLN A 95 0.46 15.80 3.84
N TRP A 96 -0.84 15.46 3.82
CA TRP A 96 -1.84 15.99 2.88
C TRP A 96 -3.11 16.50 3.61
N GLY A 97 -3.04 16.62 4.94
CA GLY A 97 -4.13 17.10 5.80
C GLY A 97 -4.14 18.61 6.01
#